data_AF-A0ABD0QDU7-F1
#
_entry.id   AF-A0ABD0QDU7-F1
#
_cell.length_a   1.000
_cell.length_b   1.000
_cell.length_c   1.000
_cell.angle_alpha   90.00
_cell.angle_beta   90.00
_cell.angle_gamma   90.00
#
_symmetry.space_group_name_H-M   'P 1'
#
loop_
_entity.id
_entity.type
_entity.pdbx_description
1 polymer ?
#
loop_
_entity_poly.entity_id
_entity_poly.type
_entity_poly.pdbx_seq_one_letter_code
_entity_poly.pdbx_strand_id
1 'polypeptide(L)'
;MYKPSNGPEKEVPLYRKGIAWYTDKNIKFRNPPTNSTFTLQQAFEGTTQPIYWQRPVYKLDVDDSNNNGFINDDLIVWMREAAFPNFKKLYGVLNRAQEPFTEGLPAGNYTLSINY
;
A
#
# COMPACT_ATOMS: atom_id res chain seq x y z
N MET A 1 4.53 -11.86 -11.57
CA MET A 1 5.25 -11.88 -12.86
C MET A 1 4.37 -12.48 -13.93
N TYR A 2 4.35 -11.89 -15.12
CA TYR A 2 3.71 -12.39 -16.34
C TYR A 2 4.76 -13.00 -17.25
N LYS A 3 4.53 -14.22 -17.74
CA LYS A 3 5.42 -14.90 -18.67
C LYS A 3 4.80 -14.96 -20.08
N PRO A 4 5.23 -14.10 -21.02
CA PRO A 4 4.76 -14.15 -22.41
C PRO A 4 5.28 -15.41 -23.12
N SER A 5 4.57 -15.87 -24.16
CA SER A 5 4.94 -17.09 -24.89
C SER A 5 6.32 -17.00 -25.55
N ASN A 6 6.69 -15.82 -26.06
CA ASN A 6 7.99 -15.54 -26.66
C ASN A 6 8.52 -14.20 -26.10
N GLY A 7 9.24 -14.24 -24.98
CA GLY A 7 9.86 -13.04 -24.42
C GLY A 7 10.30 -13.20 -22.96
N PRO A 8 10.99 -12.19 -22.41
CA PRO A 8 11.34 -12.17 -20.99
C PRO A 8 10.10 -12.01 -20.12
N GLU A 9 10.19 -12.47 -18.87
CA GLU A 9 9.16 -12.24 -17.87
C GLU A 9 8.98 -10.73 -17.63
N LYS A 10 7.72 -10.32 -17.49
CA LYS A 10 7.36 -8.93 -17.21
C LYS A 10 6.77 -8.82 -15.82
N GLU A 11 7.16 -7.80 -15.08
CA GLU A 11 6.48 -7.46 -13.84
C GLU A 11 5.05 -7.03 -14.12
N VAL A 12 4.10 -7.44 -13.28
CA VAL A 12 2.71 -7.00 -13.37
C VAL A 12 2.58 -5.76 -12.50
N PRO A 13 2.44 -4.56 -13.07
CA PRO A 13 2.47 -3.33 -12.29
C PRO A 13 1.16 -3.17 -11.51
N LEU A 14 1.27 -3.02 -10.19
CA LEU A 14 0.13 -2.74 -9.32
C LEU A 14 0.19 -1.30 -8.83
N TYR A 15 -0.92 -0.58 -9.00
CA TYR A 15 -1.15 0.70 -8.35
C TYR A 15 -1.54 0.44 -6.89
N ARG A 16 -0.64 0.82 -5.98
CA ARG A 16 -0.75 0.64 -4.52
C ARG A 16 -1.23 1.90 -3.80
N LYS A 17 -1.32 3.02 -4.51
CA LYS A 17 -1.73 4.33 -3.96
C LYS A 17 -3.22 4.55 -4.16
N GLY A 18 -3.85 5.32 -3.27
CA GLY A 18 -5.26 5.71 -3.42
C GLY A 18 -6.24 4.52 -3.38
N ILE A 19 -5.81 3.40 -2.78
CA ILE A 19 -6.65 2.22 -2.55
C ILE A 19 -7.54 2.39 -1.32
N ALA A 20 -7.18 3.31 -0.41
CA ALA A 20 -8.04 3.72 0.69
C ALA A 20 -9.14 4.65 0.20
N TRP A 21 -10.28 4.64 0.91
CA TRP A 21 -11.37 5.54 0.60
C TRP A 21 -10.99 6.99 0.87
N TYR A 22 -11.42 7.87 -0.02
CA TYR A 22 -11.10 9.30 0.05
C TYR A 22 -11.40 9.92 1.41
N THR A 23 -12.57 9.62 1.99
CA THR A 23 -12.98 10.16 3.30
C THR A 23 -12.13 9.63 4.44
N ASP A 24 -11.75 8.35 4.41
CA ASP A 24 -10.85 7.80 5.42
C ASP A 24 -9.50 8.50 5.35
N LYS A 25 -8.92 8.61 4.15
CA LYS A 25 -7.58 9.18 3.96
C LYS A 25 -7.50 10.68 4.23
N ASN A 26 -8.50 11.46 3.80
CA ASN A 26 -8.42 12.92 3.83
C ASN A 26 -9.16 13.56 5.02
N ILE A 27 -10.08 12.83 5.67
CA ILE A 27 -10.90 13.38 6.75
C ILE A 27 -10.63 12.67 8.06
N LYS A 28 -10.78 11.33 8.10
CA LYS A 28 -10.77 10.55 9.34
C LYS A 28 -9.36 10.32 9.89
N PHE A 29 -8.45 9.83 9.05
CA PHE A 29 -7.08 9.53 9.45
C PHE A 29 -6.18 10.73 9.19
N ARG A 30 -5.39 11.13 10.18
CA ARG A 30 -4.43 12.23 10.09
C ARG A 30 -3.18 11.91 10.86
N ASN A 31 -2.04 12.33 10.31
CA ASN A 31 -0.80 12.36 11.07
C ASN A 31 -0.85 13.47 12.11
N PRO A 32 -0.10 13.34 13.22
CA PRO A 32 0.15 14.45 14.11
C PRO A 32 0.69 15.67 13.34
N PRO A 33 0.46 16.90 13.83
CA PRO A 33 0.90 18.09 13.15
C PRO A 33 2.42 18.10 13.00
N THR A 34 2.88 18.03 11.76
CA THR A 34 4.28 18.25 11.36
C THR A 34 4.41 19.64 10.74
N ASN A 35 5.60 20.25 10.80
CA ASN A 35 5.89 21.51 10.12
C ASN A 35 7.23 21.40 9.38
N SER A 36 7.67 22.49 8.71
CA SER A 36 8.91 22.52 7.93
C SER A 36 10.18 22.19 8.72
N THR A 37 10.10 22.25 10.06
CA THR A 37 11.21 22.05 11.00
C THR A 37 11.11 20.71 11.74
N PHE A 38 9.96 20.03 11.66
CA PHE A 38 9.62 18.89 12.51
C PHE A 38 9.13 17.71 11.67
N THR A 39 9.93 16.65 11.65
CA THR A 39 9.68 15.44 10.85
C THR A 39 8.58 14.59 11.46
N LEU A 40 8.00 13.70 10.63
CA LEU A 40 6.99 12.75 11.11
C LEU A 40 7.53 11.85 12.23
N GLN A 41 8.80 11.43 12.16
CA GLN A 41 9.43 10.64 13.20
C GLN A 41 9.47 11.38 14.55
N GLN A 42 9.87 12.66 14.54
CA GLN A 42 9.87 13.47 15.76
C GLN A 42 8.46 13.69 16.31
N ALA A 43 7.44 13.73 15.45
CA ALA A 43 6.05 13.80 15.88
C ALA A 43 5.54 12.55 16.61
N PHE A 44 6.27 11.44 16.52
CA PHE A 44 6.03 10.22 17.29
C PHE A 44 7.02 10.05 18.45
N GLU A 45 7.83 11.05 18.78
CA GLU A 45 8.74 10.98 19.93
C GLU A 45 7.95 10.80 21.24
N GLY A 46 8.44 9.92 22.11
CA GLY A 46 7.72 9.51 23.32
C GLY A 46 6.65 8.43 23.11
N THR A 47 6.40 8.00 21.88
CA THR A 47 5.59 6.81 21.58
C THR A 47 6.47 5.62 21.23
N THR A 48 5.92 4.41 21.35
CA THR A 48 6.58 3.18 20.91
C THR A 48 5.75 2.48 19.84
N GLN A 49 6.42 1.71 18.98
CA GLN A 49 5.73 0.91 17.98
C GLN A 49 4.93 -0.22 18.64
N PRO A 50 3.83 -0.68 18.02
CA PRO A 50 3.12 -1.86 18.50
C PRO A 50 4.03 -3.10 18.55
N ILE A 51 3.76 -4.00 19.50
CA ILE A 51 4.64 -5.12 19.86
C ILE A 51 5.01 -6.02 18.67
N TYR A 52 4.08 -6.26 17.75
CA TYR A 52 4.28 -7.15 16.60
C TYR A 52 4.69 -6.42 15.31
N TRP A 53 4.91 -5.11 15.37
CA TRP A 53 5.30 -4.36 14.19
C TRP A 53 6.82 -4.43 14.01
N GLN A 54 7.26 -4.85 12.82
CA GLN A 54 8.68 -4.87 12.46
C GLN A 54 9.23 -3.47 12.17
N ARG A 55 8.35 -2.52 11.82
CA ARG A 55 8.68 -1.15 11.46
C ARG A 55 7.72 -0.17 12.15
N PRO A 56 8.20 1.01 12.56
CA PRO A 56 7.34 2.03 13.14
C PRO A 56 6.43 2.66 12.08
N VAL A 57 5.34 3.29 12.54
CA VAL A 57 4.28 3.84 11.68
C VAL A 57 4.79 4.92 10.71
N TYR A 58 5.81 5.68 11.07
CA TYR A 58 6.42 6.72 10.23
C TYR A 58 7.39 6.18 9.16
N LYS A 59 7.58 4.85 9.07
CA LYS A 59 8.46 4.18 8.11
C LYS A 59 7.81 2.93 7.48
N LEU A 60 6.49 2.99 7.28
CA LEU A 60 5.72 1.91 6.67
C LEU A 60 6.00 1.77 5.17
N ASP A 61 6.04 2.90 4.46
CA ASP A 61 6.33 2.97 3.03
C ASP A 61 7.73 3.57 2.82
N VAL A 62 8.64 2.79 2.23
CA VAL A 62 10.03 3.22 1.99
C VAL A 62 10.15 3.94 0.64
N ASP A 63 9.21 3.68 -0.27
CA ASP A 63 9.25 4.18 -1.65
C ASP A 63 8.48 5.51 -1.78
N ASP A 64 7.52 5.78 -0.89
CA ASP A 64 6.75 7.02 -0.86
C ASP A 64 6.68 7.66 0.55
N SER A 65 7.40 8.77 0.73
CA SER A 65 7.37 9.56 1.96
C SER A 65 5.98 10.11 2.30
N ASN A 66 5.11 10.32 1.30
CA ASN A 66 3.76 10.84 1.51
C ASN A 66 2.75 9.77 1.92
N ASN A 67 3.13 8.48 1.87
CA ASN A 67 2.29 7.35 2.25
C ASN A 67 2.73 6.74 3.60
N ASN A 68 3.07 7.58 4.56
CA ASN A 68 3.57 7.17 5.88
C ASN A 68 2.73 7.72 7.04
N GLY A 69 2.88 7.11 8.21
CA GLY A 69 2.08 7.46 9.38
C GLY A 69 0.69 6.82 9.34
N PHE A 70 -0.27 7.48 9.98
CA PHE A 70 -1.67 7.05 10.01
C PHE A 70 -2.41 7.23 8.69
N ILE A 71 -1.82 7.96 7.74
CA ILE A 71 -2.40 8.17 6.39
C ILE A 71 -1.92 7.13 5.36
N ASN A 72 -1.13 6.13 5.78
CA ASN A 72 -0.68 5.05 4.90
C ASN A 72 -1.90 4.26 4.37
N ASP A 73 -1.96 4.08 3.05
CA ASP A 73 -3.10 3.46 2.37
C ASP A 73 -3.37 2.02 2.87
N ASP A 74 -2.33 1.18 2.99
CA ASP A 74 -2.48 -0.21 3.44
C ASP A 74 -2.96 -0.30 4.89
N LEU A 75 -2.41 0.57 5.75
CA LEU A 75 -2.82 0.67 7.14
C LEU A 75 -4.29 1.05 7.22
N ILE A 76 -4.74 2.07 6.47
CA ILE A 76 -6.15 2.48 6.46
C ILE A 76 -7.05 1.33 5.99
N VAL A 77 -6.67 0.65 4.91
CA VAL A 77 -7.43 -0.52 4.40
C VAL A 77 -7.49 -1.63 5.45
N TRP A 78 -6.42 -1.85 6.20
CA TRP A 78 -6.38 -2.82 7.30
C TRP A 78 -7.30 -2.42 8.46
N MET A 79 -7.22 -1.16 8.89
CA MET A 79 -7.97 -0.61 10.03
C MET A 79 -9.48 -0.52 9.78
N ARG A 80 -9.94 -0.58 8.53
CA ARG A 80 -11.36 -0.73 8.23
C ARG A 80 -11.84 -2.13 8.58
N GLU A 81 -12.58 -2.22 9.68
CA GLU A 81 -13.17 -3.47 10.15
C GLU A 81 -14.11 -4.07 9.10
N ALA A 82 -14.07 -5.40 8.97
CA ALA A 82 -14.97 -6.14 8.12
C ALA A 82 -16.10 -6.73 8.95
N ALA A 83 -17.32 -6.74 8.42
CA ALA A 83 -18.50 -7.23 9.16
C ALA A 83 -18.51 -8.74 9.40
N PHE A 84 -17.67 -9.51 8.70
CA PHE A 84 -17.65 -10.97 8.73
C PHE A 84 -16.22 -11.51 8.92
N PRO A 85 -16.07 -12.71 9.52
CA PRO A 85 -14.75 -13.30 9.81
C PRO A 85 -13.94 -13.62 8.54
N ASN A 86 -14.62 -13.97 7.45
CA ASN A 86 -14.01 -14.15 6.15
C ASN A 86 -14.10 -12.84 5.37
N PHE A 87 -12.98 -12.14 5.21
CA PHE A 87 -12.94 -10.87 4.51
C PHE A 87 -11.81 -10.80 3.49
N LYS A 88 -11.97 -9.89 2.53
CA LYS A 88 -10.95 -9.53 1.56
C LYS A 88 -10.63 -8.05 1.70
N LYS A 89 -9.36 -7.70 1.59
CA LYS A 89 -8.89 -6.31 1.63
C LYS A 89 -8.17 -6.00 0.33
N LEU A 90 -8.37 -4.79 -0.18
CA LEU A 90 -7.77 -4.35 -1.43
C LEU A 90 -6.25 -4.16 -1.21
N TYR A 91 -5.45 -4.89 -1.97
CA TYR A 91 -3.98 -4.78 -1.91
C TYR A 91 -3.43 -3.83 -2.98
N GLY A 92 -4.06 -3.81 -4.15
CA GLY A 92 -3.63 -3.00 -5.28
C GLY A 92 -4.55 -3.21 -6.47
N VAL A 93 -4.50 -2.28 -7.42
CA VAL A 93 -5.26 -2.33 -8.68
C VAL A 93 -4.27 -2.45 -9.83
N LEU A 94 -4.57 -3.26 -10.85
CA LEU A 94 -3.72 -3.36 -12.03
C LEU A 94 -3.50 -1.98 -12.65
N ASN A 95 -2.24 -1.58 -12.79
CA ASN A 95 -1.90 -0.37 -13.53
C ASN A 95 -1.93 -0.68 -15.04
N ARG A 96 -2.88 -0.06 -15.74
CA ARG A 96 -3.14 -0.27 -17.18
C ARG A 96 -2.45 0.78 -18.07
N ALA A 97 -1.44 1.49 -17.56
CA ALA A 97 -0.77 2.55 -18.29
C ALA A 97 0.20 2.05 -19.38
N GLN A 98 0.61 0.78 -19.34
CA GLN A 98 1.67 0.24 -20.21
C GLN A 98 1.32 -1.13 -20.77
N GLU A 99 1.70 -1.37 -22.03
CA GLU A 99 1.61 -2.67 -22.68
C GLU A 99 2.46 -3.73 -21.92
N PRO A 100 1.98 -4.97 -21.74
CA PRO A 100 0.79 -5.56 -22.36
C PRO A 100 -0.48 -5.46 -21.50
N PHE A 101 -0.54 -4.58 -20.50
CA PHE A 101 -1.59 -4.58 -19.47
C PHE A 101 -2.69 -3.53 -19.69
N THR A 102 -2.68 -2.84 -20.82
CA THR A 102 -3.64 -1.78 -21.20
C THR A 102 -5.08 -2.29 -21.19
N GLU A 103 -5.30 -3.48 -21.75
CA GLU A 103 -6.61 -4.15 -21.80
C GLU A 103 -6.86 -5.12 -20.64
N GLY A 104 -6.00 -5.13 -19.61
CA GLY A 104 -6.11 -6.02 -18.46
C GLY A 104 -4.97 -7.03 -18.36
N LEU A 105 -5.23 -8.22 -17.83
CA LEU A 105 -4.23 -9.29 -17.76
C LEU A 105 -4.32 -10.14 -19.04
N PRO A 106 -3.29 -10.15 -19.90
CA PRO A 106 -3.25 -11.04 -21.06
C PRO A 106 -3.42 -12.51 -20.69
N ALA A 107 -3.91 -13.33 -21.63
CA ALA A 107 -3.88 -14.76 -21.45
C ALA A 107 -2.43 -15.27 -21.40
N GLY A 108 -2.09 -16.04 -20.37
CA GLY A 108 -0.77 -16.64 -20.23
C GLY A 108 -0.48 -17.09 -18.81
N ASN A 109 0.79 -17.43 -18.57
CA ASN A 109 1.23 -17.93 -17.28
C ASN A 109 1.63 -16.78 -16.35
N TYR A 110 1.17 -16.87 -15.11
CA TYR A 110 1.46 -15.90 -14.06
C TYR A 110 2.07 -16.60 -12.84
N THR A 111 3.08 -15.95 -12.27
CA THR A 111 3.70 -16.38 -11.02
C THR A 111 3.44 -15.33 -9.96
N LEU A 112 2.91 -15.76 -8.82
CA LEU A 112 2.74 -14.95 -7.61
C LEU A 112 3.76 -15.40 -6.57
N SER A 113 4.62 -14.48 -6.13
CA SER A 113 5.56 -14.71 -5.03
C SER A 113 5.06 -13.95 -3.80
N ILE A 114 4.86 -14.64 -2.69
CA ILE A 114 4.39 -14.07 -1.42
C ILE A 114 5.48 -14.31 -0.38
N ASN A 115 5.87 -13.26 0.33
CA ASN A 115 6.72 -13.38 1.50
C ASN A 115 5.81 -13.68 2.71
N TYR A 116 6.01 -14.85 3.33
CA TYR A 116 5.18 -15.36 4.42
C TYR A 116 5.84 -15.13 5.77
#